data_AF-A0A7K2P773-F1
#
_entry.id   AF-A0A7K2P773-F1
#
_cell.length_a   1.000
_cell.length_b   1.000
_cell.length_c   1.000
_cell.angle_alpha   90.00
_cell.angle_beta   90.00
_cell.angle_gamma   90.00
#
_symmetry.space_group_name_H-M   'P 1'
#
loop_
_entity.id
_entity.type
_entity.pdbx_description
1 polymer ?
#
loop_
_entity_poly.entity_id
_entity_poly.type
_entity_poly.pdbx_seq_one_letter_code
_entity_poly.pdbx_strand_id
1 'polypeptide(L)'
;RAAARPTPFGLFAGVGTARFGSVAKAEPGTGEVAVRLDGAWLRRRVLAWLGEPAVRRRVDVVLNDLCFVRDGRLYLRTGAQEQSVRDNALVGAVRERARNPVPYADLLGSLTERFPALDAERLDGQLAGLLQHGFLLTSITPHRIDAPLLDGIEAVLGGALPDDARALRDIRAACARHQDDPPGLGGDSWQDALDAVRRLDVPGTGDDAHARPPLHVDLHVPGEFVVPEAVGREVCRYAAAIWEITPQWTTLAYMRDYRERFIERYGTACAVPLGDLVDPHRGLGLPSEYGAEPVYARSGPGDEADGPRRAMIGELLQEAVLSGGDLVLTDEVVGRLGEVAGHDPAAAPPRSLEL
;
A
#
# COMPACT_ATOMS: atom_id res chain seq x y z
N ARG A 1 23.30 -9.00 10.41
CA ARG A 1 21.96 -8.37 10.36
C ARG A 1 21.31 -8.36 11.75
N ALA A 2 21.16 -9.52 12.39
CA ALA A 2 20.56 -9.67 13.74
C ALA A 2 21.12 -8.75 14.84
N ALA A 3 22.43 -8.51 14.86
CA ALA A 3 23.08 -7.81 15.98
C ALA A 3 23.17 -6.27 15.83
N ALA A 4 22.88 -5.70 14.67
CA ALA A 4 23.26 -4.31 14.37
C ALA A 4 22.27 -3.52 13.50
N ARG A 5 21.26 -4.17 12.92
CA ARG A 5 20.30 -3.49 12.04
C ARG A 5 18.96 -3.36 12.75
N PRO A 6 18.54 -2.13 13.16
CA PRO A 6 17.30 -1.94 13.90
C PRO A 6 16.04 -1.92 13.01
N THR A 7 16.19 -2.03 11.69
CA THR A 7 15.04 -2.06 10.76
C THR A 7 14.17 -3.31 11.01
N PRO A 8 12.89 -3.16 11.39
CA PRO A 8 12.01 -4.29 11.70
C PRO A 8 11.95 -5.30 10.54
N PHE A 9 12.22 -6.57 10.83
CA PHE A 9 12.23 -7.63 9.82
C PHE A 9 12.22 -9.02 10.47
N GLY A 10 11.07 -9.72 10.41
CA GLY A 10 10.94 -11.04 11.01
C GLY A 10 11.27 -11.00 12.51
N LEU A 11 12.12 -11.93 12.93
CA LEU A 11 12.64 -11.99 14.30
C LEU A 11 14.00 -11.29 14.49
N PHE A 12 14.53 -10.61 13.46
CA PHE A 12 15.83 -9.94 13.57
C PHE A 12 15.77 -8.62 14.31
N ALA A 13 14.66 -7.90 14.19
CA ALA A 13 14.38 -6.64 14.87
C ALA A 13 12.86 -6.45 14.95
N GLY A 14 12.40 -5.84 16.04
CA GLY A 14 10.99 -5.63 16.33
C GLY A 14 10.66 -4.16 16.63
N VAL A 15 9.39 -3.93 16.97
CA VAL A 15 8.84 -2.61 17.28
C VAL A 15 8.31 -2.56 18.71
N GLY A 16 8.60 -1.48 19.41
CA GLY A 16 8.09 -1.18 20.75
C GLY A 16 7.60 0.27 20.82
N THR A 17 6.80 0.60 21.84
CA THR A 17 6.33 1.97 22.05
C THR A 17 7.18 2.63 23.14
N ALA A 18 7.60 3.87 22.88
CA ALA A 18 8.31 4.69 23.85
C ALA A 18 7.47 5.91 24.22
N ARG A 19 7.66 6.40 25.44
CA ARG A 19 7.08 7.65 25.93
C ARG A 19 8.18 8.65 26.28
N PHE A 20 7.84 9.93 26.24
CA PHE A 20 8.72 10.95 26.81
C PHE A 20 8.59 10.97 28.34
N GLY A 21 9.69 11.27 29.04
CA GLY A 21 9.71 11.38 30.50
C GLY A 21 11.00 12.00 31.03
N SER A 22 11.16 12.04 32.35
CA SER A 22 12.31 12.72 32.99
C SER A 22 13.60 11.90 33.00
N VAL A 23 13.51 10.58 33.12
CA VAL A 23 14.65 9.67 33.28
C VAL A 23 14.66 8.68 32.12
N ALA A 24 15.81 8.57 31.45
CA ALA A 24 16.00 7.59 30.37
C ALA A 24 15.83 6.17 30.90
N LYS A 25 15.05 5.35 30.19
CA LYS A 25 14.80 3.96 30.55
C LYS A 25 14.68 3.09 29.30
N ALA A 26 15.28 1.90 29.33
CA ALA A 26 15.17 0.91 28.29
C ALA A 26 15.17 -0.49 28.90
N GLU A 27 13.97 -1.02 29.17
CA GLU A 27 13.78 -2.36 29.71
C GLU A 27 12.95 -3.19 28.72
N PRO A 28 13.60 -3.80 27.70
CA PRO A 28 12.91 -4.66 26.76
C PRO A 28 12.50 -5.97 27.43
N GLY A 29 11.28 -6.42 27.15
CA GLY A 29 10.79 -7.75 27.46
C GLY A 29 11.22 -8.79 26.42
N THR A 30 10.77 -10.03 26.61
CA THR A 30 11.15 -11.21 25.82
C THR A 30 10.74 -11.14 24.33
N GLY A 31 9.77 -10.27 23.99
CA GLY A 31 9.23 -10.14 22.65
C GLY A 31 7.99 -11.01 22.42
N GLU A 32 7.07 -10.52 21.60
CA GLU A 32 5.82 -11.19 21.20
C GLU A 32 5.81 -11.32 19.67
N VAL A 33 5.59 -12.54 19.18
CA VAL A 33 5.59 -12.82 17.74
C VAL A 33 4.19 -12.61 17.20
N ALA A 34 4.07 -11.84 16.11
CA ALA A 34 2.84 -11.72 15.35
C ALA A 34 3.02 -12.41 13.98
N VAL A 35 2.07 -13.28 13.62
CA VAL A 35 2.10 -14.04 12.36
C VAL A 35 0.91 -13.65 11.50
N ARG A 36 1.15 -13.37 10.23
CA ARG A 36 0.11 -13.09 9.24
C ARG A 36 0.34 -13.83 7.93
N LEU A 37 -0.74 -14.16 7.24
CA LEU A 37 -0.66 -14.71 5.88
C LEU A 37 -0.08 -13.68 4.92
N ASP A 38 0.72 -14.13 3.96
CA ASP A 38 1.16 -13.28 2.85
C ASP A 38 -0.01 -12.93 1.94
N GLY A 39 -0.11 -11.66 1.58
CA GLY A 39 -1.22 -11.16 0.76
C GLY A 39 -1.20 -11.68 -0.68
N ALA A 40 -0.03 -11.93 -1.26
CA ALA A 40 0.05 -12.50 -2.60
C ALA A 40 -0.34 -13.98 -2.59
N TRP A 41 0.11 -14.73 -1.58
CA TRP A 41 -0.31 -16.11 -1.35
C TRP A 41 -1.83 -16.21 -1.16
N LEU A 42 -2.40 -15.45 -0.23
CA LEU A 42 -3.84 -15.49 0.06
C LEU A 42 -4.66 -15.07 -1.16
N ARG A 43 -4.21 -14.05 -1.91
CA ARG A 43 -4.86 -13.64 -3.16
C ARG A 43 -4.89 -14.77 -4.19
N ARG A 44 -3.76 -15.45 -4.43
CA ARG A 44 -3.73 -16.60 -5.36
C ARG A 44 -4.68 -17.69 -4.92
N ARG A 45 -4.70 -18.00 -3.62
CA ARG A 45 -5.59 -19.02 -3.07
C ARG A 45 -7.07 -18.68 -3.20
N VAL A 46 -7.44 -17.44 -2.88
CA VAL A 46 -8.82 -16.92 -3.03
C VAL A 46 -9.27 -16.98 -4.49
N LEU A 47 -8.43 -16.55 -5.44
CA LEU A 47 -8.74 -16.63 -6.86
C LEU A 47 -8.95 -18.07 -7.33
N ALA A 48 -8.15 -19.00 -6.82
CA ALA A 48 -8.31 -20.41 -7.14
C ALA A 48 -9.60 -21.00 -6.54
N TRP A 49 -9.98 -20.64 -5.30
CA TRP A 49 -11.29 -21.01 -4.74
C TRP A 49 -12.46 -20.42 -5.52
N LEU A 50 -12.37 -19.17 -5.97
CA LEU A 50 -13.38 -18.53 -6.83
C LEU A 50 -13.51 -19.19 -8.21
N GLY A 51 -12.51 -19.99 -8.62
CA GLY A 51 -12.60 -20.90 -9.76
C GLY A 51 -13.69 -21.96 -9.62
N GLU A 52 -14.10 -22.28 -8.39
CA GLU A 52 -15.17 -23.25 -8.10
C GLU A 52 -16.57 -22.59 -8.11
N PRO A 53 -17.53 -23.07 -8.92
CA PRO A 53 -18.89 -22.51 -8.98
C PRO A 53 -19.58 -22.45 -7.63
N ALA A 54 -19.39 -23.49 -6.81
CA ALA A 54 -19.98 -23.58 -5.48
C ALA A 54 -19.49 -22.47 -4.53
N VAL A 55 -18.25 -22.01 -4.69
CA VAL A 55 -17.66 -20.94 -3.88
C VAL A 55 -18.15 -19.58 -4.37
N ARG A 56 -17.98 -19.27 -5.67
CA ARG A 56 -18.34 -17.95 -6.20
C ARG A 56 -19.82 -17.63 -6.09
N ARG A 57 -20.72 -18.64 -6.09
CA ARG A 57 -22.16 -18.43 -5.86
C ARG A 57 -22.51 -18.01 -4.43
N ARG A 58 -21.55 -18.03 -3.49
CA ARG A 58 -21.73 -17.69 -2.07
C ARG A 58 -21.07 -16.37 -1.68
N VAL A 59 -20.52 -15.62 -2.63
CA VAL A 59 -19.90 -14.31 -2.36
C VAL A 59 -20.76 -13.17 -2.91
N ASP A 60 -20.58 -11.99 -2.35
CA ASP A 60 -21.04 -10.76 -2.99
C ASP A 60 -19.98 -10.28 -3.97
N VAL A 61 -20.43 -9.61 -5.03
CA VAL A 61 -19.59 -8.99 -6.04
C VAL A 61 -19.91 -7.52 -6.23
N VAL A 62 -18.88 -6.74 -6.55
CA VAL A 62 -18.99 -5.33 -6.91
C VAL A 62 -18.04 -5.03 -8.06
N LEU A 63 -18.42 -4.11 -8.95
CA LEU A 63 -17.55 -3.59 -9.99
C LEU A 63 -16.37 -2.89 -9.33
N ASN A 64 -15.16 -3.21 -9.79
CA ASN A 64 -13.97 -2.51 -9.36
C ASN A 64 -14.08 -1.03 -9.74
N ASP A 65 -13.95 -0.14 -8.76
CA ASP A 65 -14.11 1.31 -8.92
C ASP A 65 -12.95 1.96 -9.69
N LEU A 66 -11.88 1.21 -9.94
CA LEU A 66 -10.82 1.57 -10.89
C LEU A 66 -11.20 1.31 -12.35
N CYS A 67 -12.37 0.74 -12.62
CA CYS A 67 -12.83 0.51 -13.98
C CYS A 67 -13.46 1.75 -14.63
N PHE A 68 -13.17 1.97 -15.92
CA PHE A 68 -13.75 3.06 -16.71
C PHE A 68 -14.03 2.62 -18.15
N VAL A 69 -14.95 3.30 -18.84
CA VAL A 69 -15.31 2.98 -20.23
C VAL A 69 -14.69 3.98 -21.20
N ARG A 70 -14.07 3.46 -22.26
CA ARG A 70 -13.50 4.23 -23.37
C ARG A 70 -13.69 3.43 -24.67
N ASP A 71 -14.14 4.08 -25.74
CA ASP A 71 -14.27 3.50 -27.08
C ASP A 71 -14.94 2.11 -27.13
N GLY A 72 -16.03 1.93 -26.37
CA GLY A 72 -16.78 0.67 -26.33
C GLY A 72 -16.08 -0.48 -25.59
N ARG A 73 -15.09 -0.17 -24.74
CA ARG A 73 -14.36 -1.13 -23.90
C ARG A 73 -14.38 -0.70 -22.44
N LEU A 74 -14.44 -1.68 -21.54
CA LEU A 74 -14.23 -1.50 -20.12
C LEU A 74 -12.75 -1.73 -19.82
N TYR A 75 -12.09 -0.71 -19.28
CA TYR A 75 -10.69 -0.72 -18.90
C TYR A 75 -10.57 -0.87 -17.38
N LEU A 76 -9.52 -1.55 -16.94
CA LEU A 76 -9.04 -1.58 -15.55
C LEU A 76 -7.56 -1.20 -15.57
N ARG A 77 -7.19 -0.17 -14.81
CA ARG A 77 -5.83 0.32 -14.68
C ARG A 77 -5.28 0.02 -13.28
N THR A 78 -4.18 -0.70 -13.22
CA THR A 78 -3.48 -1.04 -11.96
C THR A 78 -2.00 -0.69 -12.10
N GLY A 79 -1.59 0.44 -11.52
CA GLY A 79 -0.25 0.99 -11.74
C GLY A 79 -0.02 1.31 -13.22
N ALA A 80 1.10 0.83 -13.78
CA ALA A 80 1.44 0.99 -15.20
C ALA A 80 0.75 -0.02 -16.13
N GLN A 81 0.01 -1.01 -15.59
CA GLN A 81 -0.68 -2.03 -16.38
C GLN A 81 -2.12 -1.59 -16.68
N GLU A 82 -2.54 -1.76 -17.93
CA GLU A 82 -3.90 -1.53 -18.40
C GLU A 82 -4.42 -2.80 -19.08
N GLN A 83 -5.59 -3.26 -18.66
CA GLN A 83 -6.28 -4.39 -19.27
C GLN A 83 -7.70 -3.98 -19.65
N SER A 84 -8.25 -4.60 -20.69
CA SER A 84 -9.59 -4.24 -21.15
C SER A 84 -10.38 -5.41 -21.72
N VAL A 85 -11.69 -5.34 -21.53
CA VAL A 85 -12.68 -6.21 -22.16
C VAL A 85 -13.64 -5.38 -23.00
N ARG A 86 -14.29 -6.01 -23.99
CA ARG A 86 -15.32 -5.32 -24.77
C ARG A 86 -16.53 -5.02 -23.89
N ASP A 87 -16.99 -3.76 -23.86
CA ASP A 87 -18.20 -3.35 -23.13
C ASP A 87 -19.43 -3.70 -23.97
N ASN A 88 -19.68 -5.00 -24.12
CA ASN A 88 -20.86 -5.52 -24.81
C ASN A 88 -22.10 -5.45 -23.90
N ALA A 89 -23.28 -5.85 -24.41
CA ALA A 89 -24.53 -5.79 -23.65
C ALA A 89 -24.46 -6.55 -22.31
N LEU A 90 -23.73 -7.66 -22.25
CA LEU A 90 -23.53 -8.43 -21.01
C LEU A 90 -22.67 -7.66 -20.00
N VAL A 91 -21.51 -7.18 -20.41
CA VAL A 91 -20.61 -6.38 -19.54
C VAL A 91 -21.32 -5.12 -19.07
N GLY A 92 -22.05 -4.43 -19.95
CA GLY A 92 -22.87 -3.27 -19.58
C GLY A 92 -23.93 -3.60 -18.52
N ALA A 93 -24.60 -4.75 -18.63
CA ALA A 93 -25.55 -5.22 -17.61
C ALA A 93 -24.87 -5.54 -16.28
N VAL A 94 -23.69 -6.16 -16.30
CA VAL A 94 -22.89 -6.41 -15.09
C VAL A 94 -22.50 -5.09 -14.42
N ARG A 95 -21.98 -4.12 -15.18
CA ARG A 95 -21.59 -2.81 -14.65
C ARG A 95 -22.77 -2.06 -14.04
N GLU A 96 -23.97 -2.21 -14.58
CA GLU A 96 -25.18 -1.59 -14.06
C GLU A 96 -25.62 -2.23 -12.73
N ARG A 97 -25.62 -3.56 -12.66
CA ARG A 97 -26.13 -4.30 -11.49
C ARG A 97 -25.12 -4.39 -10.35
N ALA A 98 -23.83 -4.46 -10.64
CA ALA A 98 -22.76 -4.57 -9.65
C ALA A 98 -22.15 -3.20 -9.27
N ARG A 99 -22.87 -2.08 -9.45
CA ARG A 99 -22.38 -0.77 -8.94
C ARG A 99 -22.25 -0.73 -7.42
N ASN A 100 -23.13 -1.48 -6.76
CA ASN A 100 -23.08 -1.74 -5.33
C ASN A 100 -22.87 -3.26 -5.14
N PRO A 101 -22.40 -3.69 -3.95
CA PRO A 101 -22.31 -5.12 -3.64
C PRO A 101 -23.64 -5.83 -3.88
N VAL A 102 -23.59 -6.92 -4.64
CA VAL A 102 -24.73 -7.78 -4.96
C VAL A 102 -24.32 -9.25 -4.83
N PRO A 103 -25.19 -10.14 -4.31
CA PRO A 103 -24.89 -11.56 -4.29
C PRO A 103 -24.61 -12.07 -5.71
N TYR A 104 -23.53 -12.85 -5.87
CA TYR A 104 -23.15 -13.38 -7.18
C TYR A 104 -24.26 -14.23 -7.81
N ALA A 105 -24.97 -15.02 -7.00
CA ALA A 105 -26.09 -15.85 -7.45
C ALA A 105 -27.23 -15.00 -8.03
N ASP A 106 -27.55 -13.87 -7.39
CA ASP A 106 -28.60 -12.95 -7.86
C ASP A 106 -28.18 -12.24 -9.15
N LEU A 107 -26.91 -11.83 -9.24
CA LEU A 107 -26.37 -11.28 -10.48
C LEU A 107 -26.48 -12.30 -11.61
N LEU A 108 -26.03 -13.54 -11.40
CA LEU A 108 -26.12 -14.62 -12.40
C LEU A 108 -27.57 -14.87 -12.81
N GLY A 109 -28.49 -15.01 -11.86
CA GLY A 109 -29.92 -15.20 -12.14
C GLY A 109 -30.50 -14.08 -12.99
N SER A 110 -30.22 -12.82 -12.64
CA SER A 110 -30.69 -11.66 -13.40
C SER A 110 -30.13 -11.61 -14.84
N LEU A 111 -28.92 -12.10 -15.05
CA LEU A 111 -28.31 -12.18 -16.38
C LEU A 111 -28.91 -13.33 -17.20
N THR A 112 -29.20 -14.48 -16.57
CA THR A 112 -29.91 -15.59 -17.22
C THR A 112 -31.29 -15.16 -17.71
N GLU A 113 -32.04 -14.39 -16.91
CA GLU A 113 -33.33 -13.82 -17.33
C GLU A 113 -33.20 -12.83 -18.49
N ARG A 114 -32.18 -11.95 -18.43
CA ARG A 114 -31.95 -10.90 -19.44
C ARG A 114 -31.41 -11.45 -20.76
N PHE A 115 -30.66 -12.54 -20.73
CA PHE A 115 -30.00 -13.14 -21.89
C PHE A 115 -30.38 -14.62 -22.06
N PRO A 116 -31.65 -14.94 -22.35
CA PRO A 116 -32.15 -16.33 -22.40
C PRO A 116 -31.54 -17.17 -23.53
N ALA A 117 -30.86 -16.54 -24.50
CA ALA A 117 -30.14 -17.22 -25.56
C ALA A 117 -28.77 -17.79 -25.12
N LEU A 118 -28.28 -17.41 -23.94
CA LEU A 118 -27.05 -17.92 -23.34
C LEU A 118 -27.40 -18.86 -22.19
N ASP A 119 -26.79 -20.03 -22.16
CA ASP A 119 -26.94 -20.91 -21.00
C ASP A 119 -26.26 -20.32 -19.75
N ALA A 120 -26.74 -20.74 -18.57
CA ALA A 120 -26.29 -20.21 -17.29
C ALA A 120 -24.81 -20.54 -17.00
N GLU A 121 -24.30 -21.66 -17.52
CA GLU A 121 -22.91 -22.08 -17.33
C GLU A 121 -21.93 -21.15 -18.08
N ARG A 122 -22.29 -20.76 -19.31
CA ARG A 122 -21.52 -19.81 -20.10
C ARG A 122 -21.53 -18.42 -19.48
N LEU A 123 -22.67 -17.97 -18.95
CA LEU A 123 -22.77 -16.70 -18.23
C LEU A 123 -21.90 -16.72 -16.95
N ASP A 124 -21.97 -17.81 -16.19
CA ASP A 124 -21.14 -18.02 -15.01
C ASP A 124 -19.64 -18.02 -15.35
N GLY A 125 -19.24 -18.66 -16.45
CA GLY A 125 -17.86 -18.62 -16.95
C GLY A 125 -17.41 -17.21 -17.35
N GLN A 126 -18.28 -16.40 -17.95
CA GLN A 126 -17.97 -15.01 -18.31
C GLN A 126 -17.82 -14.11 -17.08
N LEU A 127 -18.69 -14.25 -16.08
CA LEU A 127 -18.55 -13.56 -14.80
C LEU A 127 -17.29 -13.98 -14.04
N ALA A 128 -17.00 -15.29 -14.02
CA ALA A 128 -15.77 -15.81 -13.46
C ALA A 128 -14.53 -15.20 -14.15
N GLY A 129 -14.56 -15.03 -15.47
CA GLY A 129 -13.50 -14.32 -16.20
C GLY A 129 -13.31 -12.87 -15.73
N LEU A 130 -14.39 -12.11 -15.55
CA LEU A 130 -14.33 -10.74 -15.03
C LEU A 130 -13.74 -10.69 -13.61
N LEU A 131 -14.06 -11.66 -12.77
CA LEU A 131 -13.49 -11.82 -11.42
C LEU A 131 -11.99 -12.16 -11.47
N GLN A 132 -11.59 -13.14 -12.28
CA GLN A 132 -10.19 -13.58 -12.40
C GLN A 132 -9.28 -12.45 -12.87
N HIS A 133 -9.79 -11.58 -13.74
CA HIS A 133 -9.08 -10.39 -14.20
C HIS A 133 -9.32 -9.16 -13.30
N GLY A 134 -10.06 -9.26 -12.20
CA GLY A 134 -10.21 -8.19 -11.21
C GLY A 134 -11.13 -7.02 -11.63
N PHE A 135 -11.88 -7.16 -12.72
CA PHE A 135 -12.95 -6.21 -13.07
C PHE A 135 -14.10 -6.25 -12.05
N LEU A 136 -14.29 -7.41 -11.42
CA LEU A 136 -15.17 -7.58 -10.26
C LEU A 136 -14.31 -7.87 -9.04
N LEU A 137 -14.66 -7.26 -7.92
CA LEU A 137 -14.16 -7.57 -6.58
C LEU A 137 -15.19 -8.42 -5.85
N THR A 138 -14.74 -9.24 -4.90
CA THR A 138 -15.60 -10.10 -4.08
C THR A 138 -15.57 -9.72 -2.61
N SER A 139 -16.59 -10.14 -1.85
CA SER A 139 -16.60 -10.02 -0.38
C SER A 139 -15.42 -10.72 0.32
N ILE A 140 -14.74 -11.63 -0.36
CA ILE A 140 -13.55 -12.35 0.14
C ILE A 140 -12.22 -11.87 -0.49
N THR A 141 -12.22 -10.73 -1.19
CA THR A 141 -10.98 -10.17 -1.77
C THR A 141 -10.04 -9.65 -0.67
N PRO A 142 -8.76 -10.08 -0.64
CA PRO A 142 -7.84 -9.73 0.44
C PRO A 142 -7.28 -8.31 0.28
N HIS A 143 -8.04 -7.33 0.76
CA HIS A 143 -7.64 -5.91 0.82
C HIS A 143 -7.02 -5.55 2.18
N ARG A 144 -7.47 -6.20 3.25
CA ARG A 144 -6.89 -6.17 4.60
C ARG A 144 -7.02 -7.55 5.21
N ILE A 145 -5.90 -8.14 5.63
CA ILE A 145 -5.91 -9.50 6.21
C ILE A 145 -6.10 -9.38 7.72
N ASP A 146 -7.34 -9.51 8.14
CA ASP A 146 -7.78 -9.47 9.53
C ASP A 146 -8.75 -10.63 9.84
N ALA A 147 -9.17 -10.76 11.10
CA ALA A 147 -10.10 -11.80 11.50
C ALA A 147 -11.43 -11.76 10.72
N PRO A 148 -12.09 -10.60 10.52
CA PRO A 148 -13.31 -10.52 9.70
C PRO A 148 -13.17 -11.06 8.27
N LEU A 149 -12.07 -10.75 7.56
CA LEU A 149 -11.85 -11.30 6.23
C LEU A 149 -11.71 -12.82 6.28
N LEU A 150 -10.89 -13.35 7.20
CA LEU A 150 -10.64 -14.78 7.32
C LEU A 150 -11.91 -15.54 7.72
N ASP A 151 -12.70 -14.99 8.65
CA ASP A 151 -13.99 -15.54 9.06
C ASP A 151 -14.99 -15.56 7.87
N GLY A 152 -14.99 -14.50 7.04
CA GLY A 152 -15.78 -14.44 5.82
C GLY A 152 -15.38 -15.50 4.80
N ILE A 153 -14.07 -15.72 4.60
CA ILE A 153 -13.55 -16.79 3.74
C ILE A 153 -13.99 -18.15 4.27
N GLU A 154 -13.83 -18.41 5.56
CA GLU A 154 -14.22 -19.67 6.20
C GLU A 154 -15.72 -19.95 6.07
N ALA A 155 -16.57 -18.93 6.26
CA ALA A 155 -18.02 -19.07 6.12
C ALA A 155 -18.44 -19.43 4.68
N VAL A 156 -17.80 -18.81 3.69
CA VAL A 156 -18.02 -19.12 2.27
C VAL A 156 -17.57 -20.55 1.96
N LEU A 157 -16.35 -20.92 2.37
CA LEU A 157 -15.80 -22.25 2.12
C LEU A 157 -16.56 -23.34 2.88
N GLY A 158 -17.04 -23.09 4.10
CA GLY A 158 -17.71 -24.11 4.93
C GLY A 158 -18.94 -24.74 4.26
N GLY A 159 -19.62 -24.01 3.37
CA GLY A 159 -20.75 -24.53 2.60
C GLY A 159 -20.45 -24.94 1.16
N ALA A 160 -19.20 -24.86 0.71
CA ALA A 160 -18.78 -25.20 -0.66
C ALA A 160 -17.61 -26.20 -0.70
N LEU A 161 -16.58 -25.95 0.11
CA LEU A 161 -15.34 -26.70 0.25
C LEU A 161 -15.01 -26.88 1.75
N PRO A 162 -15.71 -27.76 2.48
CA PRO A 162 -15.58 -27.87 3.93
C PRO A 162 -14.19 -28.33 4.40
N ASP A 163 -13.47 -29.10 3.59
CA ASP A 163 -12.10 -29.51 3.88
C ASP A 163 -11.12 -28.33 3.79
N ASP A 164 -11.25 -27.46 2.79
CA ASP A 164 -10.46 -26.23 2.68
C ASP A 164 -10.78 -25.24 3.80
N ALA A 165 -12.06 -25.14 4.20
CA ALA A 165 -12.46 -24.35 5.38
C ALA A 165 -11.80 -24.86 6.66
N ARG A 166 -11.66 -26.19 6.81
CA ARG A 166 -10.94 -26.80 7.92
C ARG A 166 -9.44 -26.55 7.83
N ALA A 167 -8.85 -26.69 6.65
CA ALA A 167 -7.43 -26.41 6.45
C ALA A 167 -7.07 -24.94 6.74
N LEU A 168 -7.93 -23.99 6.39
CA LEU A 168 -7.73 -22.57 6.74
C LEU A 168 -7.79 -22.34 8.26
N ARG A 169 -8.72 -22.99 8.96
CA ARG A 169 -8.76 -22.97 10.43
C ARG A 169 -7.52 -23.58 11.05
N ASP A 170 -7.00 -24.67 10.48
CA ASP A 170 -5.77 -25.30 10.94
C ASP A 170 -4.56 -24.38 10.77
N ILE A 171 -4.47 -23.63 9.66
CA ILE A 171 -3.44 -22.61 9.44
C ILE A 171 -3.54 -21.53 10.52
N ARG A 172 -4.73 -20.99 10.79
CA ARG A 172 -4.93 -19.97 11.83
C ARG A 172 -4.54 -20.49 13.21
N ALA A 173 -4.92 -21.73 13.52
CA ALA A 173 -4.56 -22.37 14.79
C ALA A 173 -3.04 -22.61 14.89
N ALA A 174 -2.38 -23.00 13.81
CA ALA A 174 -0.92 -23.17 13.79
C ALA A 174 -0.18 -21.84 13.93
N CYS A 175 -0.67 -20.78 13.26
CA CYS A 175 -0.14 -19.42 13.44
C CYS A 175 -0.32 -18.97 14.90
N ALA A 176 -1.50 -19.18 15.49
CA ALA A 176 -1.76 -18.84 16.89
C ALA A 176 -0.78 -19.55 17.84
N ARG A 177 -0.57 -20.86 17.67
CA ARG A 177 0.42 -21.62 18.45
C ARG A 177 1.83 -21.06 18.32
N HIS A 178 2.25 -20.69 17.10
CA HIS A 178 3.58 -20.10 16.90
C HIS A 178 3.72 -18.72 17.58
N GLN A 179 2.64 -17.93 17.64
CA GLN A 179 2.64 -16.64 18.33
C GLN A 179 2.79 -16.78 19.86
N ASP A 180 2.38 -17.92 20.42
CA ASP A 180 2.53 -18.22 21.85
C ASP A 180 3.97 -18.64 22.22
N ASP A 181 4.80 -19.00 21.24
CA ASP A 181 6.19 -19.39 21.49
C ASP A 181 7.10 -18.18 21.72
N PRO A 182 8.01 -18.24 22.70
CA PRO A 182 9.03 -17.21 22.87
C PRO A 182 9.90 -17.09 21.60
N PRO A 183 10.33 -15.87 21.22
CA PRO A 183 11.25 -15.68 20.11
C PRO A 183 12.50 -16.57 20.23
N GLY A 184 12.76 -17.37 19.19
CA GLY A 184 13.87 -18.31 19.14
C GLY A 184 13.56 -19.74 19.61
N LEU A 185 12.36 -20.00 20.15
CA LEU A 185 11.94 -21.34 20.60
C LEU A 185 10.82 -21.96 19.75
N GLY A 186 10.18 -21.21 18.86
CA GLY A 186 9.07 -21.69 18.02
C GLY A 186 9.47 -22.44 16.74
N GLY A 187 10.56 -23.22 16.75
CA GLY A 187 11.04 -23.92 15.55
C GLY A 187 10.03 -24.95 15.02
N ASP A 188 9.51 -25.79 15.91
CA ASP A 188 8.56 -26.87 15.55
C ASP A 188 7.19 -26.29 15.17
N SER A 189 6.67 -25.32 15.93
CA SER A 189 5.39 -24.67 15.62
C SER A 189 5.44 -23.87 14.30
N TRP A 190 6.60 -23.30 13.96
CA TRP A 190 6.82 -22.64 12.68
C TRP A 190 6.73 -23.63 11.53
N GLN A 191 7.39 -24.79 11.68
CA GLN A 191 7.33 -25.86 10.69
C GLN A 191 5.90 -26.38 10.52
N ASP A 192 5.16 -26.58 11.61
CA ASP A 192 3.74 -26.95 11.58
C ASP A 192 2.88 -25.91 10.84
N ALA A 193 3.13 -24.61 11.06
CA ALA A 193 2.42 -23.54 10.37
C ALA A 193 2.73 -23.54 8.86
N LEU A 194 3.99 -23.74 8.48
CA LEU A 194 4.38 -23.89 7.07
C LEU A 194 3.76 -25.13 6.44
N ASP A 195 3.74 -26.27 7.14
CA ASP A 195 3.08 -27.49 6.67
C ASP A 195 1.57 -27.33 6.53
N ALA A 196 0.92 -26.57 7.42
CA ALA A 196 -0.48 -26.23 7.30
C ALA A 196 -0.77 -25.40 6.04
N VAL A 197 0.07 -24.40 5.79
CA VAL A 197 -0.06 -23.53 4.61
C VAL A 197 0.18 -24.30 3.32
N ARG A 198 1.19 -25.19 3.29
CA ARG A 198 1.50 -26.05 2.12
C ARG A 198 0.31 -26.89 1.66
N ARG A 199 -0.57 -27.33 2.57
CA ARG A 199 -1.79 -28.09 2.22
C ARG A 199 -2.76 -27.32 1.32
N LEU A 200 -2.71 -25.99 1.36
CA LEU A 200 -3.56 -25.12 0.56
C LEU A 200 -2.80 -24.43 -0.58
N ASP A 201 -1.53 -24.77 -0.83
CA ASP A 201 -0.80 -24.17 -1.94
C ASP A 201 -1.48 -24.42 -3.28
N VAL A 202 -1.41 -23.43 -4.17
CA VAL A 202 -1.93 -23.54 -5.54
C VAL A 202 -0.81 -24.16 -6.41
N PRO A 203 -1.03 -25.34 -7.02
CA PRO A 203 -0.01 -25.98 -7.86
C PRO A 203 0.49 -25.07 -8.99
N GLY A 204 1.79 -25.14 -9.30
CA GLY A 204 2.40 -24.37 -10.38
C GLY A 204 2.62 -22.87 -10.09
N THR A 205 2.38 -22.41 -8.85
CA THR A 205 2.59 -21.01 -8.44
C THR A 205 3.71 -20.80 -7.42
N GLY A 206 4.40 -21.87 -7.00
CA GLY A 206 5.40 -21.87 -5.92
C GLY A 206 6.87 -22.06 -6.34
N ASP A 207 7.15 -22.34 -7.63
CA ASP A 207 8.50 -22.66 -8.12
C ASP A 207 9.35 -21.43 -8.49
N ASP A 208 8.85 -20.23 -8.20
CA ASP A 208 9.60 -19.02 -8.52
C ASP A 208 10.66 -18.78 -7.44
N ALA A 209 11.93 -18.64 -7.83
CA ALA A 209 13.04 -18.39 -6.89
C ALA A 209 12.88 -17.07 -6.10
N HIS A 210 11.90 -16.25 -6.48
CA HIS A 210 11.52 -14.97 -5.87
C HIS A 210 10.16 -15.02 -5.17
N ALA A 211 9.55 -16.21 -5.03
CA ALA A 211 8.29 -16.39 -4.33
C ALA A 211 8.44 -15.92 -2.87
N ARG A 212 7.59 -14.97 -2.48
CA ARG A 212 7.54 -14.50 -1.09
C ARG A 212 7.11 -15.67 -0.19
N PRO A 213 7.65 -15.76 1.03
CA PRO A 213 7.18 -16.74 1.99
C PRO A 213 5.68 -16.55 2.21
N PRO A 214 4.91 -17.63 2.44
CA PRO A 214 3.46 -17.55 2.51
C PRO A 214 2.96 -17.04 3.87
N LEU A 215 3.88 -16.83 4.82
CA LEU A 215 3.66 -16.24 6.13
C LEU A 215 4.66 -15.09 6.34
N HIS A 216 4.22 -14.03 7.02
CA HIS A 216 5.03 -12.93 7.50
C HIS A 216 5.06 -12.98 9.02
N VAL A 217 6.22 -12.60 9.56
CA VAL A 217 6.45 -12.49 11.00
C VAL A 217 6.85 -11.06 11.31
N ASP A 218 6.18 -10.47 12.29
CA ASP A 218 6.51 -9.18 12.86
C ASP A 218 6.78 -9.39 14.36
N LEU A 219 7.84 -8.78 14.89
CA LEU A 219 8.20 -8.88 16.30
C LEU A 219 7.75 -7.62 17.05
N HIS A 220 6.86 -7.77 18.03
CA HIS A 220 6.61 -6.72 19.01
C HIS A 220 7.58 -6.89 20.19
N VAL A 221 8.21 -5.82 20.63
CA VAL A 221 9.07 -5.81 21.82
C VAL A 221 8.33 -5.03 22.91
N PRO A 222 7.58 -5.71 23.80
CA PRO A 222 6.97 -5.04 24.94
C PRO A 222 8.09 -4.58 25.88
N GLY A 223 7.84 -3.56 26.69
CA GLY A 223 8.84 -3.04 27.61
C GLY A 223 8.56 -1.62 28.03
N GLU A 224 9.35 -1.13 28.98
CA GLU A 224 9.33 0.28 29.35
C GLU A 224 10.48 1.02 28.66
N PHE A 225 10.11 1.85 27.69
CA PHE A 225 11.01 2.72 26.96
C PHE A 225 10.66 4.18 27.27
N VAL A 226 11.56 4.87 27.97
CA VAL A 226 11.41 6.29 28.32
C VAL A 226 12.54 7.07 27.67
N VAL A 227 12.15 7.98 26.78
CA VAL A 227 13.05 8.94 26.14
C VAL A 227 13.00 10.24 26.96
N PRO A 228 14.14 10.82 27.38
CA PRO A 228 14.14 12.09 28.09
C PRO A 228 13.40 13.19 27.30
N GLU A 229 12.61 14.02 27.98
CA GLU A 229 11.90 15.14 27.34
C GLU A 229 12.87 16.10 26.61
N ALA A 230 14.12 16.20 27.08
CA ALA A 230 15.16 16.97 26.41
C ALA A 230 15.43 16.46 24.99
N VAL A 231 15.41 15.14 24.77
CA VAL A 231 15.54 14.54 23.43
C VAL A 231 14.29 14.83 22.60
N GLY A 232 13.11 14.80 23.20
CA GLY A 232 11.87 15.21 22.51
C GLY A 232 11.93 16.65 21.99
N ARG A 233 12.38 17.58 22.84
CA ARG A 233 12.64 18.97 22.44
C ARG A 233 13.68 19.07 21.33
N GLU A 234 14.72 18.24 21.38
CA GLU A 234 15.74 18.18 20.32
C GLU A 234 15.18 17.72 18.99
N VAL A 235 14.34 16.67 18.98
CA VAL A 235 13.66 16.20 17.77
C VAL A 235 12.74 17.28 17.21
N CYS A 236 12.04 18.04 18.06
CA CYS A 236 11.26 19.20 17.63
C CYS A 236 12.13 20.29 16.99
N ARG A 237 13.29 20.62 17.59
CA ARG A 237 14.25 21.58 17.01
C ARG A 237 14.80 21.09 15.67
N TYR A 238 15.15 19.82 15.57
CA TYR A 238 15.62 19.20 14.34
C TYR A 238 14.57 19.25 13.23
N ALA A 239 13.31 18.90 13.53
CA ALA A 239 12.22 18.97 12.57
C ALA A 239 11.94 20.42 12.12
N ALA A 240 12.01 21.39 13.05
CA ALA A 240 11.87 22.82 12.74
C ALA A 240 13.02 23.31 11.85
N ALA A 241 14.26 22.92 12.14
CA ALA A 241 15.42 23.29 11.33
C ALA A 241 15.34 22.71 9.91
N ILE A 242 14.92 21.44 9.74
CA ILE A 242 14.67 20.87 8.40
C ILE A 242 13.63 21.71 7.66
N TRP A 243 12.51 22.02 8.31
CA TRP A 243 11.46 22.83 7.70
C TRP A 243 11.94 24.23 7.28
N GLU A 244 12.74 24.87 8.14
CA GLU A 244 13.29 26.20 7.92
C GLU A 244 14.27 26.24 6.74
N ILE A 245 15.14 25.24 6.60
CA ILE A 245 16.11 25.19 5.50
C ILE A 245 15.55 24.55 4.21
N THR A 246 14.34 24.01 4.24
CA THR A 246 13.64 23.50 3.07
C THR A 246 13.17 24.69 2.21
N PRO A 247 13.56 24.76 0.92
CA PRO A 247 13.15 25.82 0.02
C PRO A 247 11.63 25.98 -0.04
N GLN A 248 11.15 27.23 -0.04
CA GLN A 248 9.77 27.58 0.31
C GLN A 248 8.68 26.82 -0.46
N TRP A 249 8.91 26.31 -1.67
CA TRP A 249 7.87 25.74 -2.53
C TRP A 249 8.37 24.54 -3.35
N THR A 250 8.85 23.48 -2.69
CA THR A 250 9.04 22.15 -3.29
C THR A 250 7.71 21.44 -3.57
N THR A 251 6.75 22.15 -4.19
CA THR A 251 5.93 21.44 -5.18
C THR A 251 6.93 20.99 -6.24
N LEU A 252 7.28 19.71 -6.23
CA LEU A 252 8.19 19.09 -7.18
C LEU A 252 7.91 19.66 -8.57
N ALA A 253 8.93 20.02 -9.35
CA ALA A 253 8.76 20.84 -10.57
C ALA A 253 7.61 20.33 -11.48
N TYR A 254 7.50 19.01 -11.60
CA TYR A 254 6.44 18.35 -12.36
C TYR A 254 5.02 18.59 -11.81
N MET A 255 4.83 18.77 -10.50
CA MET A 255 3.56 19.11 -9.88
C MET A 255 3.19 20.58 -10.09
N ARG A 256 4.19 21.47 -10.22
CA ARG A 256 3.94 22.87 -10.56
C ARG A 256 3.47 22.99 -12.00
N ASP A 257 4.19 22.35 -12.93
CA ASP A 257 3.76 22.22 -14.33
C ASP A 257 2.35 21.62 -14.43
N TYR A 258 2.10 20.54 -13.69
CA TYR A 258 0.79 19.90 -13.67
C TYR A 258 -0.32 20.82 -13.14
N ARG A 259 -0.04 21.62 -12.10
CA ARG A 259 -0.95 22.64 -11.57
C ARG A 259 -1.17 23.77 -12.59
N GLU A 260 -0.14 24.26 -13.25
CA GLU A 260 -0.24 25.31 -14.26
C GLU A 260 -1.11 24.85 -15.43
N ARG A 261 -0.86 23.65 -15.96
CA ARG A 261 -1.69 23.01 -16.99
C ARG A 261 -3.14 22.78 -16.53
N PHE A 262 -3.35 22.48 -15.25
CA PHE A 262 -4.69 22.39 -14.66
C PHE A 262 -5.40 23.74 -14.67
N ILE A 263 -4.74 24.79 -14.20
CA ILE A 263 -5.30 26.15 -14.15
C ILE A 263 -5.57 26.66 -15.57
N GLU A 264 -4.67 26.41 -16.52
CA GLU A 264 -4.83 26.81 -17.92
C GLU A 264 -6.06 26.15 -18.56
N ARG A 265 -6.26 24.84 -18.32
CA ARG A 265 -7.37 24.09 -18.93
C ARG A 265 -8.71 24.28 -18.24
N TYR A 266 -8.72 24.37 -16.90
CA TYR A 266 -9.94 24.29 -16.10
C TYR A 266 -10.22 25.56 -15.28
N GLY A 267 -9.22 26.42 -15.08
CA GLY A 267 -9.30 27.57 -14.19
C GLY A 267 -9.22 27.18 -12.71
N THR A 268 -9.50 28.15 -11.83
CA THR A 268 -9.36 27.99 -10.36
C THR A 268 -10.69 27.79 -9.64
N ALA A 269 -11.83 27.88 -10.34
CA ALA A 269 -13.16 27.93 -9.77
C ALA A 269 -14.00 26.65 -10.02
N CYS A 270 -13.39 25.57 -10.50
CA CYS A 270 -14.08 24.31 -10.75
C CYS A 270 -13.38 23.12 -10.10
N ALA A 271 -14.18 22.12 -9.71
CA ALA A 271 -13.69 20.80 -9.35
C ALA A 271 -13.79 19.88 -10.56
N VAL A 272 -12.69 19.18 -10.88
CA VAL A 272 -12.66 18.14 -11.92
C VAL A 272 -12.59 16.79 -11.22
N PRO A 273 -13.45 15.81 -11.56
CA PRO A 273 -13.34 14.46 -11.02
C PRO A 273 -11.94 13.90 -11.26
N LEU A 274 -11.31 13.32 -10.22
CA LEU A 274 -9.92 12.87 -10.30
C LEU A 274 -9.70 11.88 -11.45
N GLY A 275 -10.66 10.96 -11.67
CA GLY A 275 -10.62 10.00 -12.78
C GLY A 275 -10.59 10.66 -14.16
N ASP A 276 -11.33 11.76 -14.35
CA ASP A 276 -11.34 12.52 -15.60
C ASP A 276 -10.05 13.33 -15.79
N LEU A 277 -9.52 13.88 -14.69
CA LEU A 277 -8.27 14.62 -14.68
C LEU A 277 -7.08 13.76 -15.11
N VAL A 278 -6.94 12.56 -14.53
CA VAL A 278 -5.80 11.65 -14.76
C VAL A 278 -5.95 10.75 -16.00
N ASP A 279 -7.05 10.91 -16.74
CA ASP A 279 -7.25 10.26 -18.03
C ASP A 279 -6.50 11.08 -19.12
N PRO A 280 -5.57 10.47 -19.87
CA PRO A 280 -4.79 11.20 -20.88
C PRO A 280 -5.60 11.65 -22.10
N HIS A 281 -6.80 11.10 -22.32
CA HIS A 281 -7.69 11.48 -23.42
C HIS A 281 -8.73 12.51 -22.99
N ARG A 282 -9.28 12.39 -21.77
CA ARG A 282 -10.32 13.30 -21.27
C ARG A 282 -9.75 14.51 -20.54
N GLY A 283 -8.60 14.34 -19.89
CA GLY A 283 -7.98 15.35 -19.03
C GLY A 283 -6.52 15.65 -19.36
N LEU A 284 -5.70 15.75 -18.32
CA LEU A 284 -4.27 16.07 -18.42
C LEU A 284 -3.38 14.82 -18.47
N GLY A 285 -3.94 13.65 -18.17
CA GLY A 285 -3.17 12.44 -17.90
C GLY A 285 -2.53 12.45 -16.52
N LEU A 286 -1.69 11.48 -16.20
CA LEU A 286 -0.93 11.51 -14.96
C LEU A 286 0.15 12.60 -15.02
N PRO A 287 0.59 13.14 -13.87
CA PRO A 287 1.80 13.96 -13.81
C PRO A 287 2.98 13.20 -14.42
N SER A 288 3.91 13.90 -15.08
CA SER A 288 4.96 13.28 -15.89
C SER A 288 5.83 12.25 -15.13
N GLU A 289 6.08 12.47 -13.84
CA GLU A 289 6.86 11.55 -12.99
C GLU A 289 6.12 10.26 -12.60
N TYR A 290 4.82 10.19 -12.87
CA TYR A 290 3.99 9.01 -12.63
C TYR A 290 3.87 8.14 -13.90
N GLY A 291 4.53 8.55 -14.99
CA GLY A 291 4.67 7.77 -16.22
C GLY A 291 5.77 6.71 -16.16
N ALA A 292 5.91 5.91 -17.23
CA ALA A 292 6.93 4.86 -17.32
C ALA A 292 8.37 5.42 -17.42
N GLU A 293 8.51 6.66 -17.90
CA GLU A 293 9.79 7.37 -17.99
C GLU A 293 9.64 8.74 -17.33
N PRO A 294 10.41 9.04 -16.26
CA PRO A 294 10.38 10.36 -15.63
C PRO A 294 10.93 11.41 -16.59
N VAL A 295 10.20 12.50 -16.78
CA VAL A 295 10.55 13.60 -17.70
C VAL A 295 11.38 14.68 -16.99
N TYR A 296 11.26 14.78 -15.67
CA TYR A 296 12.05 15.68 -14.85
C TYR A 296 13.05 14.88 -14.00
N ALA A 297 14.22 15.46 -13.75
CA ALA A 297 15.09 14.91 -12.71
C ALA A 297 14.34 14.97 -11.37
N ARG A 298 14.43 13.91 -10.56
CA ARG A 298 13.88 13.87 -9.18
C ARG A 298 14.59 14.81 -8.20
N SER A 299 15.36 15.75 -8.72
CA SER A 299 16.05 16.79 -7.97
C SER A 299 15.07 17.91 -7.67
N GLY A 300 15.20 18.57 -6.52
CA GLY A 300 14.27 19.56 -5.97
C GLY A 300 14.05 20.82 -6.84
N PRO A 301 14.13 22.05 -6.29
CA PRO A 301 13.99 23.24 -7.12
C PRO A 301 14.98 23.19 -8.29
N GLY A 302 14.58 23.67 -9.47
CA GLY A 302 15.49 23.79 -10.62
C GLY A 302 16.78 24.54 -10.23
N ASP A 303 17.89 24.23 -10.90
CA ASP A 303 19.23 24.60 -10.45
C ASP A 303 19.45 26.09 -10.16
N GLU A 304 18.73 26.99 -10.81
CA GLU A 304 18.87 28.42 -10.58
C GLU A 304 18.16 28.91 -9.30
N ALA A 305 17.00 28.33 -8.96
CA ALA A 305 16.20 28.77 -7.82
C ALA A 305 16.81 28.38 -6.46
N ASP A 306 17.53 27.26 -6.40
CA ASP A 306 18.27 26.80 -5.20
C ASP A 306 19.72 27.29 -5.18
N GLY A 307 20.14 28.07 -6.19
CA GLY A 307 21.52 28.52 -6.38
C GLY A 307 22.12 29.22 -5.16
N PRO A 308 21.45 30.23 -4.58
CA PRO A 308 21.95 30.92 -3.39
C PRO A 308 22.17 29.98 -2.19
N ARG A 309 21.24 29.06 -1.93
CA ARG A 309 21.33 28.12 -0.80
C ARG A 309 22.50 27.16 -1.00
N ARG A 310 22.68 26.66 -2.23
CA ARG A 310 23.80 25.79 -2.57
C ARG A 310 25.15 26.48 -2.53
N ALA A 311 25.23 27.75 -2.94
CA ALA A 311 26.45 28.54 -2.79
C ALA A 311 26.85 28.64 -1.32
N MET A 312 25.90 28.96 -0.44
CA MET A 312 26.12 29.00 1.01
C MET A 312 26.51 27.64 1.59
N ILE A 313 25.84 26.54 1.18
CA ILE A 313 26.24 25.18 1.59
C ILE A 313 27.68 24.89 1.13
N GLY A 314 28.06 25.32 -0.07
CA GLY A 314 29.43 25.20 -0.58
C GLY A 314 30.45 25.94 0.29
N GLU A 315 30.14 27.17 0.71
CA GLU A 315 30.98 27.96 1.62
C GLU A 315 31.14 27.27 2.98
N LEU A 316 30.04 26.81 3.58
CA LEU A 316 30.03 26.09 4.86
C LEU A 316 30.85 24.79 4.80
N LEU A 317 30.71 24.03 3.71
CA LEU A 317 31.50 22.81 3.49
C LEU A 317 32.98 23.13 3.31
N GLN A 318 33.32 24.18 2.57
CA GLN A 318 34.72 24.60 2.39
C GLN A 318 35.35 24.98 3.72
N GLU A 319 34.66 25.73 4.57
CA GLU A 319 35.13 26.11 5.90
C GLU A 319 35.34 24.89 6.81
N ALA A 320 34.38 23.95 6.85
CA ALA A 320 34.49 22.71 7.62
C ALA A 320 35.68 21.85 7.16
N VAL A 321 35.87 21.71 5.84
CA VAL A 321 37.01 20.96 5.26
C VAL A 321 38.35 21.63 5.61
N LEU A 322 38.45 22.96 5.51
CA LEU A 322 39.69 23.68 5.82
C LEU A 322 40.03 23.66 7.32
N SER A 323 39.03 23.68 8.18
CA SER A 323 39.19 23.58 9.64
C SER A 323 39.39 22.13 10.12
N GLY A 324 39.07 21.13 9.30
CA GLY A 324 39.18 19.71 9.63
C GLY A 324 38.15 19.22 10.66
N GLY A 325 37.04 19.94 10.82
CA GLY A 325 35.99 19.67 11.80
C GLY A 325 34.65 19.30 11.19
N ASP A 326 33.68 19.01 12.06
CA ASP A 326 32.29 18.79 11.67
C ASP A 326 31.60 20.11 11.32
N LEU A 327 30.75 20.11 10.30
CA LEU A 327 29.85 21.23 10.02
C LEU A 327 28.74 21.26 11.08
N VAL A 328 28.78 22.24 11.97
CA VAL A 328 27.76 22.46 13.00
C VAL A 328 26.72 23.45 12.50
N LEU A 329 25.48 22.99 12.30
CA LEU A 329 24.35 23.85 11.97
C LEU A 329 23.82 24.50 13.25
N THR A 330 24.31 25.70 13.57
CA THR A 330 23.79 26.52 14.66
C THR A 330 22.48 27.19 14.27
N ASP A 331 21.72 27.70 15.25
CA ASP A 331 20.49 28.47 14.98
C ASP A 331 20.75 29.66 14.03
N GLU A 332 21.93 30.29 14.10
CA GLU A 332 22.34 31.35 13.17
C GLU A 332 22.54 30.83 11.74
N VAL A 333 23.20 29.68 11.59
CA VAL A 333 23.40 29.05 10.27
C VAL A 333 22.08 28.59 9.67
N VAL A 334 21.19 28.00 10.49
CA VAL A 334 19.84 27.58 10.08
C VAL A 334 19.03 28.80 9.63
N GLY A 335 19.02 29.88 10.40
CA GLY A 335 18.32 31.12 10.03
C GLY A 335 18.82 31.72 8.72
N ARG A 336 20.14 31.79 8.54
CA ARG A 336 20.74 32.25 7.27
C ARG A 336 20.40 31.32 6.10
N LEU A 337 20.42 30.00 6.30
CA LEU A 337 19.99 29.04 5.28
C LEU A 337 18.51 29.19 4.94
N GLY A 338 17.65 29.46 5.94
CA GLY A 338 16.23 29.73 5.75
C GLY A 338 15.96 31.02 4.98
N GLU A 339 16.66 32.11 5.30
CA GLU A 339 16.60 33.38 4.54
C GLU A 339 16.95 33.17 3.07
N VAL A 340 18.05 32.45 2.81
CA VAL A 340 18.53 32.16 1.45
C VAL A 340 17.62 31.16 0.71
N ALA A 341 16.96 30.26 1.45
CA ALA A 341 15.95 29.34 0.94
C ALA A 341 14.58 30.02 0.70
N GLY A 342 14.43 31.29 1.07
CA GLY A 342 13.18 32.05 0.99
C GLY A 342 12.11 31.55 1.95
N HIS A 343 12.48 30.92 3.06
CA HIS A 343 11.53 30.39 4.04
C HIS A 343 10.60 31.49 4.55
N ASP A 344 9.29 31.22 4.59
CA ASP A 344 8.29 32.10 5.20
C ASP A 344 7.98 31.59 6.61
N PRO A 345 8.36 32.31 7.68
CA PRO A 345 8.09 31.90 9.05
C PRO A 345 6.60 31.75 9.38
N ALA A 346 5.71 32.34 8.59
CA ALA A 346 4.26 32.20 8.72
C ALA A 346 3.70 30.98 7.96
N ALA A 347 4.51 30.29 7.15
CA ALA A 347 4.08 29.12 6.40
C ALA A 347 3.86 27.92 7.34
N ALA A 348 2.72 27.25 7.18
CA ALA A 348 2.44 26.02 7.89
C ALA A 348 3.20 24.84 7.24
N PRO A 349 3.82 23.94 8.03
CA PRO A 349 4.45 22.75 7.48
C PRO A 349 3.41 21.85 6.79
N PRO A 350 3.79 21.11 5.74
CA PRO A 350 2.92 20.14 5.09
C PRO A 350 2.49 19.06 6.08
N ARG A 351 1.27 18.54 5.89
CA ARG A 351 0.71 17.49 6.76
C ARG A 351 1.46 16.16 6.66
N SER A 352 2.06 15.89 5.51
CA SER A 352 3.07 14.85 5.33
C SER A 352 4.43 15.50 5.60
N LEU A 353 5.23 14.93 6.50
CA LEU A 353 6.64 15.31 6.72
C LEU A 353 7.53 14.97 5.50
N GLU A 354 7.00 15.07 4.28
CA GLU A 354 7.77 15.07 3.05
C GLU A 354 8.38 16.48 2.93
N LEU A 355 9.48 16.68 3.65
CA LEU A 355 10.30 17.90 3.68
C LEU A 355 11.57 17.76 2.85
#